data_AF-A0A3D9AK58-F1
#
_entry.id   AF-A0A3D9AK58-F1
#
_cell.length_a   1.000
_cell.length_b   1.000
_cell.length_c   1.000
_cell.angle_alpha   90.00
_cell.angle_beta   90.00
_cell.angle_gamma   90.00
#
_symmetry.space_group_name_H-M   'P 1'
#
loop_
_entity.id
_entity.type
_entity.pdbx_description
1 polymer ?
#
loop_
_entity_poly.entity_id
_entity_poly.type
_entity_poly.pdbx_seq_one_letter_code
_entity_poly.pdbx_strand_id
1 'polypeptide(L)'
;MTNGNGVAVNADDIYVEILSSLHAHQAIITALSFTEPRILSSLQFRISERKFREMLEIVKPSITSPPFNYIINYIENNYKGQLQHLLNDKTVKTSLESLRTLLK
;
A
#
# COMPACT_ATOMS: atom_id res chain seq x y z
N MET A 1 8.59 11.58 -21.17
CA MET A 1 7.42 11.15 -21.98
C MET A 1 6.58 10.21 -21.13
N THR A 2 5.24 10.31 -21.18
CA THR A 2 4.36 9.34 -20.53
C THR A 2 3.93 8.26 -21.53
N ASN A 3 3.59 7.07 -21.07
CA ASN A 3 3.16 5.95 -21.92
C ASN A 3 1.70 6.06 -22.41
N GLY A 4 1.10 7.25 -22.39
CA GLY A 4 -0.33 7.45 -22.68
C GLY A 4 -1.30 6.96 -21.60
N ASN A 5 -0.80 6.30 -20.54
CA ASN A 5 -1.60 5.76 -19.43
C ASN A 5 -1.25 6.40 -18.07
N GLY A 6 -0.68 7.61 -18.10
CA GLY A 6 -0.32 8.37 -16.90
C GLY A 6 0.97 7.89 -16.20
N VAL A 7 1.73 6.97 -16.78
CA VAL A 7 3.05 6.56 -16.24
C VAL A 7 4.16 7.30 -16.99
N ALA A 8 5.03 7.99 -16.26
CA ALA A 8 6.25 8.57 -16.81
C ALA A 8 7.33 7.49 -16.94
N VAL A 9 7.56 7.00 -18.16
CA VAL A 9 8.41 5.82 -18.42
C VAL A 9 9.81 5.97 -17.84
N ASN A 10 10.42 7.14 -18.01
CA ASN A 10 11.80 7.39 -17.56
C ASN A 10 11.95 7.53 -16.03
N ALA A 11 10.83 7.60 -15.29
CA ALA A 11 10.83 7.72 -13.83
C ALA A 11 10.39 6.43 -13.13
N ASP A 12 9.92 5.42 -13.88
CA ASP A 12 9.38 4.18 -13.31
C ASP A 12 10.52 3.38 -12.65
N ASP A 13 11.68 3.28 -13.29
CA ASP A 13 12.86 2.59 -12.73
C ASP A 13 13.34 3.25 -11.42
N ILE A 14 13.40 4.58 -11.39
CA ILE A 14 13.79 5.35 -10.19
C ILE A 14 12.77 5.13 -9.07
N TYR A 15 11.47 5.08 -9.40
CA TYR A 15 10.42 4.80 -8.43
C TYR A 15 10.59 3.42 -7.79
N VAL A 16 10.84 2.39 -8.62
CA VAL A 16 11.09 1.03 -8.14
C VAL A 16 12.36 0.98 -7.28
N GLU A 17 13.45 1.63 -7.69
CA GLU A 17 14.70 1.70 -6.92
C GLU A 17 14.47 2.30 -5.53
N ILE A 18 13.80 3.46 -5.46
CA ILE A 18 13.50 4.12 -4.19
C ILE A 18 12.67 3.22 -3.29
N LEU A 19 11.58 2.65 -3.81
CA LEU A 19 10.69 1.79 -3.02
C LEU A 19 11.40 0.51 -2.53
N SER A 20 12.25 -0.09 -3.36
CA SER A 20 13.01 -1.30 -3.03
C SER A 20 14.06 -1.04 -1.94
N SER A 21 14.52 0.21 -1.79
CA SER A 21 15.51 0.62 -0.80
C SER A 21 14.92 1.00 0.56
N LEU A 22 13.60 1.02 0.71
CA LEU A 22 12.95 1.42 1.96
C LEU A 22 13.27 0.43 3.09
N HIS A 23 13.67 0.97 4.24
CA HIS A 23 13.82 0.16 5.45
C HIS A 23 12.46 -0.22 6.03
N ALA A 24 12.41 -1.22 6.92
CA ALA A 24 11.16 -1.82 7.41
C ALA A 24 10.11 -0.81 7.90
N HIS A 25 10.51 0.19 8.71
CA HIS A 25 9.59 1.23 9.18
C HIS A 25 9.02 2.10 8.05
N GLN A 26 9.82 2.50 7.05
CA GLN A 26 9.33 3.24 5.88
C GLN A 26 8.41 2.38 5.03
N ALA A 27 8.76 1.10 4.81
CA ALA A 27 7.93 0.17 4.06
C ALA A 27 6.55 -0.01 4.71
N ILE A 28 6.50 -0.10 6.04
CA ILE A 28 5.24 -0.15 6.82
C ILE A 28 4.40 1.12 6.61
N ILE A 29 5.00 2.31 6.72
CA ILE A 29 4.28 3.58 6.49
C ILE A 29 3.72 3.61 5.07
N THR A 30 4.54 3.24 4.09
CA THR A 30 4.17 3.20 2.68
C THR A 30 3.02 2.23 2.41
N ALA A 31 3.05 1.02 2.98
CA ALA A 31 1.98 0.03 2.85
C ALA A 31 0.68 0.46 3.56
N LEU A 32 0.78 1.19 4.66
CA LEU A 32 -0.37 1.73 5.41
C LEU A 32 -0.82 3.12 4.93
N SER A 33 -0.25 3.63 3.82
CA SER A 33 -0.56 4.96 3.30
C SER A 33 -2.03 5.16 2.94
N PHE A 34 -2.79 4.09 2.69
CA PHE A 34 -4.25 4.15 2.50
C PHE A 34 -5.01 4.65 3.73
N THR A 35 -4.38 4.77 4.90
CA THR A 35 -4.96 5.40 6.09
C THR A 35 -5.07 6.92 5.96
N GLU A 36 -4.30 7.54 5.03
CA GLU A 36 -4.42 8.95 4.68
C GLU A 36 -5.64 9.16 3.75
N PRO A 37 -6.63 9.99 4.10
CA PRO A 37 -7.88 10.14 3.34
C PRO A 37 -7.68 10.53 1.87
N ARG A 38 -6.66 11.35 1.58
CA ARG A 38 -6.32 11.75 0.21
C ARG A 38 -5.85 10.57 -0.64
N ILE A 39 -5.02 9.69 -0.04
CA ILE A 39 -4.54 8.49 -0.71
C ILE A 39 -5.69 7.51 -0.90
N LEU A 40 -6.49 7.26 0.14
CA LEU A 40 -7.65 6.36 0.05
C LEU A 40 -8.63 6.75 -1.06
N SER A 41 -8.99 8.04 -1.11
CA SER A 41 -9.89 8.57 -2.15
C SER A 41 -9.31 8.38 -3.56
N SER A 42 -8.00 8.53 -3.71
CA SER A 42 -7.34 8.33 -5.01
C SER A 42 -7.44 6.88 -5.53
N LEU A 43 -7.62 5.89 -4.65
CA LEU A 43 -7.72 4.48 -5.04
C LEU A 43 -9.00 4.13 -5.81
N GLN A 44 -9.97 5.05 -5.90
CA GLN A 44 -11.12 4.89 -6.80
C GLN A 44 -10.72 4.91 -8.28
N PHE A 45 -9.56 5.49 -8.62
CA PHE A 45 -9.06 5.57 -9.97
C PHE A 45 -8.21 4.34 -10.31
N ARG A 46 -8.52 3.67 -11.43
CA ARG A 46 -7.84 2.44 -11.88
C ARG A 46 -6.31 2.53 -11.89
N ILE A 47 -5.75 3.68 -12.29
CA ILE A 47 -4.29 3.87 -12.34
C ILE A 47 -3.67 3.90 -10.93
N SER A 48 -4.30 4.60 -10.00
CA SER A 48 -3.87 4.70 -8.62
C SER A 48 -4.02 3.37 -7.90
N GLU A 49 -5.12 2.66 -8.12
CA GLU A 49 -5.34 1.33 -7.57
C GLU A 49 -4.23 0.37 -8.02
N ARG A 50 -3.94 0.34 -9.33
CA ARG A 50 -2.87 -0.49 -9.89
C ARG A 50 -1.50 -0.12 -9.30
N LYS A 51 -1.16 1.16 -9.28
CA LYS A 51 0.14 1.62 -8.74
C LYS A 51 0.28 1.38 -7.24
N PHE A 52 -0.83 1.42 -6.50
CA PHE A 52 -0.84 1.05 -5.08
C PHE A 52 -0.54 -0.45 -4.90
N ARG A 53 -1.13 -1.33 -5.71
CA ARG A 53 -0.83 -2.77 -5.68
C ARG A 53 0.62 -3.06 -6.06
N GLU A 54 1.12 -2.46 -7.14
CA GLU A 54 2.54 -2.56 -7.54
C GLU A 54 3.47 -2.11 -6.40
N MET A 55 3.14 -0.99 -5.75
CA MET A 55 3.91 -0.49 -4.61
C MET A 55 3.89 -1.45 -3.42
N LEU A 56 2.74 -2.08 -3.10
CA LEU A 56 2.66 -3.11 -2.07
C LEU A 56 3.58 -4.30 -2.38
N GLU A 57 3.58 -4.78 -3.62
CA GLU A 57 4.45 -5.88 -4.05
C GLU A 57 5.94 -5.55 -3.87
N ILE A 58 6.34 -4.31 -4.18
CA ILE A 58 7.74 -3.86 -4.06
C ILE A 58 8.17 -3.75 -2.59
N VAL A 59 7.33 -3.19 -1.71
CA VAL A 59 7.74 -2.91 -0.32
C VAL A 59 7.53 -4.09 0.63
N LYS A 60 6.70 -5.07 0.25
CA LYS A 60 6.37 -6.24 1.08
C LYS A 60 7.60 -7.04 1.57
N PRO A 61 8.63 -7.31 0.74
CA PRO A 61 9.85 -8.01 1.21
C PRO A 61 10.59 -7.27 2.34
N SER A 62 10.48 -5.94 2.40
CA SER A 62 11.11 -5.12 3.45
C SER A 62 10.35 -5.13 4.78
N ILE A 63 9.12 -5.67 4.80
CA ILE A 63 8.27 -5.72 6.00
C ILE A 63 8.46 -7.08 6.67
N THR A 64 9.23 -7.11 7.75
CA THR A 64 9.55 -8.35 8.48
C THR A 64 8.58 -8.66 9.62
N SER A 65 7.74 -7.69 10.00
CA SER A 65 6.86 -7.81 11.16
C SER A 65 5.60 -8.63 10.84
N PRO A 66 5.34 -9.77 11.54
CA PRO A 66 4.22 -10.65 11.22
C PRO A 66 2.83 -9.97 11.25
N PRO A 67 2.49 -9.10 12.22
CA PRO A 67 1.21 -8.38 12.22
C PRO A 67 0.99 -7.50 10.99
N PHE A 68 2.05 -6.86 10.48
CA PHE A 68 1.96 -6.02 9.28
C PHE A 68 1.87 -6.87 8.00
N ASN A 69 2.60 -7.98 7.93
CA ASN A 69 2.48 -8.93 6.82
C ASN A 69 1.09 -9.55 6.73
N TYR A 70 0.44 -9.82 7.88
CA TYR A 70 -0.93 -10.32 7.91
C TYR A 70 -1.90 -9.35 7.21
N ILE A 71 -1.88 -8.06 7.57
CA ILE A 71 -2.81 -7.09 6.98
C ILE A 71 -2.52 -6.85 5.49
N ILE A 72 -1.26 -6.79 5.08
CA ILE A 72 -0.90 -6.62 3.66
C ILE A 72 -1.37 -7.83 2.85
N ASN A 73 -1.12 -9.04 3.34
CA ASN A 73 -1.59 -10.26 2.70
C ASN A 73 -3.12 -10.34 2.64
N TYR A 74 -3.82 -9.84 3.66
CA TYR A 74 -5.28 -9.72 3.63
C TYR A 74 -5.75 -8.77 2.53
N ILE A 75 -5.15 -7.59 2.40
CA ILE A 75 -5.49 -6.59 1.37
C ILE A 75 -5.24 -7.14 -0.04
N GLU A 76 -4.14 -7.84 -0.26
CA GLU A 76 -3.78 -8.37 -1.59
C GLU A 76 -4.66 -9.56 -2.00
N ASN A 77 -4.87 -10.52 -1.11
CA ASN A 77 -5.39 -11.84 -1.50
C ASN A 77 -6.84 -12.09 -1.04
N ASN A 78 -7.25 -11.50 0.08
CA ASN A 78 -8.51 -11.83 0.74
C ASN A 78 -9.58 -10.74 0.59
N TYR A 79 -9.18 -9.47 0.54
CA TYR A 79 -10.10 -8.37 0.37
C TYR A 79 -10.75 -8.40 -1.03
N LYS A 80 -12.08 -8.44 -1.07
CA LYS A 80 -12.87 -8.51 -2.31
C LYS A 80 -13.56 -7.19 -2.68
N GLY A 81 -13.42 -6.16 -1.84
CA GLY A 81 -13.99 -4.84 -2.08
C GLY A 81 -13.13 -3.96 -2.98
N GLN A 82 -13.62 -2.76 -3.25
CA GLN A 82 -12.85 -1.72 -3.95
C GLN A 82 -11.90 -1.04 -2.97
N LEU A 83 -10.64 -0.80 -3.36
CA LEU A 83 -9.59 -0.38 -2.40
C LEU A 83 -9.89 0.96 -1.69
N GLN A 84 -10.64 1.87 -2.31
CA GLN A 84 -11.09 3.11 -1.67
C GLN A 84 -12.04 2.88 -0.48
N HIS A 85 -12.57 1.66 -0.31
CA HIS A 85 -13.40 1.25 0.82
C HIS A 85 -12.65 0.38 1.83
N LEU A 86 -11.31 0.31 1.77
CA LEU A 86 -10.50 -0.47 2.72
C LEU A 86 -10.81 -0.11 4.17
N LEU A 87 -10.93 1.18 4.48
CA LEU A 87 -11.26 1.64 5.82
C LEU A 87 -12.69 1.33 6.25
N ASN A 88 -13.55 0.76 5.39
CA ASN A 88 -14.88 0.29 5.79
C ASN A 88 -14.87 -1.19 6.18
N ASP A 89 -13.82 -1.93 5.81
CA ASP A 89 -13.69 -3.34 6.12
C ASP A 89 -13.40 -3.58 7.61
N LYS A 90 -14.14 -4.52 8.20
CA LYS A 90 -14.03 -4.80 9.64
C LYS A 90 -12.66 -5.38 10.00
N THR A 91 -12.13 -6.28 9.18
CA THR A 91 -10.82 -6.91 9.40
C THR A 91 -9.73 -5.86 9.34
N VAL A 92 -9.76 -5.00 8.32
CA VAL A 92 -8.80 -3.89 8.17
C VAL A 92 -8.85 -2.95 9.36
N LYS A 93 -10.05 -2.50 9.78
CA LYS A 93 -10.20 -1.63 10.96
C LYS A 93 -9.62 -2.26 12.22
N THR A 94 -10.00 -3.51 12.52
CA THR A 94 -9.53 -4.19 13.73
C THR A 94 -8.02 -4.39 13.72
N SER A 95 -7.43 -4.77 12.58
CA SER A 95 -5.98 -4.86 12.44
C SER A 95 -5.30 -3.51 12.65
N LEU A 96 -5.80 -2.43 12.05
CA LEU A 96 -5.22 -1.09 12.22
C LEU A 96 -5.22 -0.64 13.69
N GLU A 97 -6.31 -0.83 14.42
CA GLU A 97 -6.35 -0.49 15.85
C GLU A 97 -5.33 -1.30 16.67
N SER A 98 -5.17 -2.60 16.35
CA SER A 98 -4.15 -3.43 16.99
C SER A 98 -2.71 -3.03 16.63
N LEU A 99 -2.47 -2.51 15.43
CA LEU A 99 -1.14 -2.07 15.00
C LEU A 99 -0.77 -0.71 15.61
N ARG A 100 -1.75 0.17 15.85
CA ARG A 100 -1.54 1.46 16.51
C ARG A 100 -1.00 1.33 17.93
N THR A 101 -1.31 0.24 18.63
CA THR A 101 -0.74 -0.01 19.96
C THR A 101 0.74 -0.42 19.91
N LEU A 102 1.20 -0.94 18.76
CA LEU A 102 2.59 -1.37 18.52
C LEU A 102 3.50 -0.25 17.98
N LEU A 103 2.91 0.85 17.49
CA LEU A 103 3.62 2.02 16.97
C LEU A 103 3.81 3.14 18.02
N LYS A 104 3.46 2.88 19.28
CA LYS A 104 3.67 3.78 20.42
C LYS A 104 5.03 3.58 21.07
#